data_AF-A0A916TB39-F1
#
_entry.id   AF-A0A916TB39-F1
#
_cell.length_a   1.000
_cell.length_b   1.000
_cell.length_c   1.000
_cell.angle_alpha   90.00
_cell.angle_beta   90.00
_cell.angle_gamma   90.00
#
_symmetry.space_group_name_H-M   'P 1'
#
loop_
_entity.id
_entity.type
_entity.pdbx_description
1 polymer ?
#
loop_
_entity_poly.entity_id
_entity_poly.type
_entity_poly.pdbx_seq_one_letter_code
_entity_poly.pdbx_strand_id
1 'polypeptide(L)' 'MADNDEGVHISGQEARAGSTPHMTRYILPISLALIIIIFAVMVFR' A
#
# COMPACT_ATOMS: atom_id res chain seq x y z
N MET A 1 18.21 31.14 -23.15
CA MET A 1 17.22 30.06 -23.19
C MET A 1 16.65 29.92 -21.80
N ALA A 2 15.34 30.15 -21.63
CA ALA A 2 14.65 29.88 -20.36
C ALA A 2 14.34 28.38 -20.31
N ASP A 3 15.20 27.64 -19.63
CA ASP A 3 15.00 26.24 -19.30
C ASP A 3 13.88 26.18 -18.25
N ASN A 4 12.65 26.03 -18.71
CA ASN A 4 11.53 25.70 -17.83
C ASN A 4 11.60 24.19 -17.63
N ASP A 5 12.59 23.76 -16.84
CA ASP A 5 12.65 22.41 -16.32
C ASP A 5 11.39 22.27 -15.45
N GLU A 6 10.37 21.64 -16.02
CA GLU A 6 9.10 21.28 -15.40
C GLU A 6 9.40 20.21 -14.33
N GLY A 7 10.15 20.61 -13.30
CA GLY A 7 10.59 19.78 -12.21
C GLY A 7 9.36 19.13 -11.62
N VAL A 8 9.23 17.84 -11.87
CA VAL A 8 8.14 17.00 -11.37
C VAL A 8 8.05 17.24 -9.87
N HIS A 9 7.06 18.02 -9.44
CA HIS A 9 6.73 18.24 -8.05
C HIS A 9 6.10 16.96 -7.49
N ILE A 10 6.90 15.89 -7.38
CA ILE A 10 6.60 14.74 -6.54
C ILE A 10 6.59 15.25 -5.10
N SER A 11 5.39 15.55 -4.61
CA SER A 11 5.15 15.88 -3.21
C SER A 11 5.92 14.90 -2.32
N GLY A 12 6.69 15.40 -1.34
CA GLY A 12 7.63 14.61 -0.53
C GLY A 12 7.06 13.39 0.22
N GLN A 13 5.77 13.11 0.09
CA GLN A 13 5.13 11.85 0.45
C GLN A 13 5.63 10.68 -0.41
N GLU A 14 5.89 10.89 -1.71
CA GLU A 14 6.28 9.83 -2.64
C GLU A 14 7.76 9.42 -2.50
N ALA A 15 8.60 10.35 -2.01
CA ALA A 15 10.03 10.12 -1.77
C ALA A 15 10.31 9.34 -0.45
N ARG A 16 9.38 9.31 0.51
CA ARG A 16 9.49 8.52 1.76
C ARG A 16 8.60 7.29 1.81
N ALA A 17 7.53 7.25 1.02
CA ALA A 17 6.68 6.09 0.89
C ALA A 17 6.90 5.53 -0.52
N GLY A 18 7.96 4.72 -0.70
CA GLY A 18 8.33 4.18 -1.99
C GLY A 18 7.13 3.61 -2.74
N SER A 19 6.64 4.37 -3.73
CA SER A 19 5.85 4.03 -4.95
C SER A 19 4.73 2.97 -4.88
N THR A 20 4.44 2.34 -3.75
CA THR A 20 3.39 1.31 -3.59
C THR A 20 2.63 1.42 -2.26
N PRO A 21 2.09 2.59 -1.90
CA PRO A 21 1.17 2.67 -0.77
C PRO A 21 -0.10 1.83 -1.03
N HIS A 22 -0.52 1.68 -2.29
CA HIS A 22 -1.77 0.98 -2.61
C HIS A 22 -1.68 -0.52 -2.32
N MET A 23 -0.70 -1.23 -2.88
CA MET A 23 -0.54 -2.68 -2.67
C MET A 23 -0.35 -3.04 -1.19
N THR A 24 0.50 -2.28 -0.47
CA THR A 24 0.76 -2.51 0.96
C THR A 24 -0.46 -2.21 1.83
N ARG A 25 -1.34 -1.28 1.42
CA ARG A 25 -2.56 -0.94 2.14
C ARG A 25 -3.64 -2.03 2.08
N TYR A 26 -3.66 -2.87 1.03
CA TYR A 26 -4.62 -3.96 0.90
C TYR A 26 -4.09 -5.31 1.39
N ILE A 27 -2.78 -5.58 1.24
CA ILE A 27 -2.24 -6.89 1.65
C ILE A 27 -2.47 -7.15 3.13
N LEU A 28 -2.29 -6.14 3.99
CA LEU A 28 -2.44 -6.26 5.44
C LEU A 28 -3.87 -6.63 5.87
N PRO A 29 -4.92 -5.86 5.51
CA PRO A 29 -6.28 -6.23 5.88
C PRO A 29 -6.73 -7.53 5.21
N ILE A 30 -6.32 -7.83 3.97
CA ILE A 30 -6.69 -9.07 3.28
C ILE A 30 -6.07 -10.28 3.98
N SER A 31 -4.76 -10.24 4.28
CA SER A 31 -4.08 -11.35 4.96
C SER A 31 -4.64 -11.60 6.35
N LEU A 32 -4.95 -10.53 7.08
CA LEU A 32 -5.54 -10.64 8.41
C LEU A 32 -6.93 -11.28 8.34
N ALA A 33 -7.79 -10.83 7.42
CA ALA A 33 -9.11 -11.40 7.22
C ALA A 33 -9.05 -12.88 6.85
N LEU A 34 -8.13 -13.28 5.97
CA LEU A 34 -7.94 -14.68 5.60
C LEU A 34 -7.57 -15.56 6.80
N ILE A 35 -6.64 -15.11 7.64
CA ILE A 35 -6.25 -15.84 8.85
C ILE A 35 -7.45 -16.00 9.79
N ILE A 36 -8.21 -14.93 10.02
CA ILE A 36 -9.42 -14.97 10.85
C ILE A 36 -10.43 -15.98 10.31
N ILE A 37 -10.67 -15.99 9.00
CA ILE A 37 -11.59 -16.95 8.36
C ILE A 37 -11.10 -18.39 8.54
N ILE A 38 -9.80 -18.65 8.33
CA ILE A 38 -9.22 -19.99 8.50
C ILE A 38 -9.39 -20.48 9.94
N PHE A 39 -9.05 -19.64 10.94
CA PHE A 39 -9.23 -20.00 12.34
C PHE A 39 -10.70 -20.16 12.73
N ALA A 40 -11.59 -19.30 12.23
CA ALA A 40 -13.02 -19.45 12.45
C ALA A 40 -13.51 -20.79 11.91
N VAL A 41 -13.14 -21.15 10.68
CA VAL A 41 -13.48 -22.46 10.11
C VAL A 41 -12.88 -23.60 10.94
N MET A 42 -11.63 -23.49 11.39
CA MET A 42 -10.98 -24.55 12.18
C MET A 42 -11.61 -24.74 13.56
N VAL A 43 -12.11 -23.66 14.19
CA VAL A 43 -12.70 -23.70 15.53
C VAL A 43 -14.19 -24.08 15.49
N PHE A 44 -14.92 -23.62 14.48
CA PHE A 44 -16.38 -23.83 14.36
C PHE A 44 -16.76 -25.06 13.51
N ARG A 45 -15.80 -25.76 12.92
CA ARG A 45 -16.00 -27.03 12.21
C ARG A 45 -15.59 -28.20 13.09
#